data_AF-A0A4Q4RVX7-F1
#
_entry.id   AF-A0A4Q4RVX7-F1
#
_cell.length_a   1.000
_cell.length_b   1.000
_cell.length_c   1.000
_cell.angle_alpha   90.00
_cell.angle_beta   90.00
_cell.angle_gamma   90.00
#
_symmetry.space_group_name_H-M   'P 1'
#
loop_
_entity.id
_entity.type
_entity.pdbx_description
1 polymer ?
#
loop_
_entity_poly.entity_id
_entity_poly.type
_entity_poly.pdbx_seq_one_letter_code
_entity_poly.pdbx_strand_id
1 'polypeptide(L)'
;MISSGFTNAPVTQFLVFGTVIGALLATITDSRYYLHIQVVPHIWQYGQFWRFAVWQLSFTNSTEVLFAVLTFYQLRVVERLWGSRKFASFLLSTLPYTTLLPPLLVTFVLRPLTFGAINYLPAGPTPILFALLANYYAAIPYTYRYKISPWSAPTPSSSSTQSNTQSLSALWSRSLTLTSKSLSYLPPLQLALSQFPGSLVAAAVGWGVGTAYRRDVLPGASRWRVPGWMVGEEKKGGFEGLRARLDAEREREGGGAGLATGILAENGQARQRRTLGDMVAEQFRGDRRA
;
A
#
# COMPACT_ATOMS: atom_id res chain seq x y z
N MET A 1 16.97 -10.66 0.89
CA MET A 1 16.96 -10.40 -0.57
C MET A 1 16.16 -9.15 -0.85
N ILE A 2 16.81 -8.02 -1.18
CA ILE A 2 16.12 -6.77 -1.52
C ILE A 2 15.63 -6.94 -2.95
N SER A 3 14.35 -7.26 -3.13
CA SER A 3 13.76 -7.36 -4.46
C SER A 3 13.71 -5.96 -5.09
N SER A 4 14.58 -5.75 -6.08
CA SER A 4 14.77 -4.49 -6.81
C SER A 4 13.52 -4.15 -7.64
N GLY A 5 13.15 -2.86 -7.68
CA GLY A 5 12.06 -2.35 -8.51
C GLY A 5 10.66 -2.90 -8.21
N PHE A 6 9.89 -3.16 -9.28
CA PHE A 6 8.48 -3.59 -9.27
C PHE A 6 8.29 -5.11 -9.29
N THR A 7 9.34 -5.91 -9.10
CA THR A 7 9.22 -7.37 -9.07
C THR A 7 8.21 -7.79 -8.00
N ASN A 8 7.28 -8.67 -8.37
CA ASN A 8 6.14 -9.12 -7.55
C ASN A 8 5.16 -8.02 -7.11
N ALA A 9 5.08 -6.89 -7.84
CA ALA A 9 4.12 -5.81 -7.56
C ALA A 9 3.49 -5.19 -8.83
N PRO A 10 2.87 -5.99 -9.71
CA PRO A 10 2.29 -5.51 -10.97
C PRO A 10 1.16 -4.49 -10.79
N VAL A 11 0.36 -4.58 -9.71
CA VAL A 11 -0.76 -3.66 -9.51
C VAL A 11 -0.26 -2.27 -9.09
N THR A 12 0.75 -2.22 -8.23
CA THR A 12 1.41 -0.97 -7.84
C THR A 12 2.12 -0.33 -9.03
N GLN A 13 2.75 -1.15 -9.87
CA GLN A 13 3.34 -0.69 -11.13
C GLN A 13 2.28 -0.02 -12.02
N PHE A 14 1.12 -0.65 -12.20
CA PHE A 14 0.00 -0.08 -12.97
C PHE A 14 -0.51 1.23 -12.36
N LEU A 15 -0.63 1.34 -11.04
CA LEU A 15 -1.04 2.59 -10.39
C LEU A 15 -0.04 3.72 -10.61
N VAL A 16 1.26 3.43 -10.47
CA VAL A 16 2.32 4.42 -10.68
C VAL A 16 2.31 4.90 -12.14
N PHE A 17 2.33 4.00 -13.11
CA PHE A 17 2.28 4.40 -14.51
C PHE A 17 0.95 5.05 -14.87
N GLY A 18 -0.18 4.53 -14.39
CA GLY A 18 -1.51 5.06 -14.65
C GLY A 18 -1.69 6.49 -14.14
N THR A 19 -1.12 6.83 -12.98
CA THR A 19 -1.18 8.20 -12.44
C THR A 19 -0.31 9.18 -13.22
N VAL A 20 0.88 8.77 -13.66
CA VAL A 20 1.76 9.60 -14.51
C VAL A 20 1.16 9.78 -15.90
N ILE A 21 0.74 8.69 -16.54
CA ILE A 21 0.10 8.69 -17.86
C ILE A 21 -1.20 9.49 -17.80
N GLY A 22 -2.02 9.31 -16.76
CA GLY A 22 -3.25 10.08 -16.55
C GLY A 22 -3.00 11.60 -16.41
N ALA A 23 -1.92 12.00 -15.72
CA ALA A 23 -1.52 13.41 -15.63
C ALA A 23 -1.02 13.98 -16.96
N LEU A 24 -0.29 13.18 -17.74
CA LEU A 24 0.15 13.54 -19.08
C LEU A 24 -1.03 13.66 -20.05
N LEU A 25 -1.96 12.70 -20.06
CA LEU A 25 -3.18 12.79 -20.87
C LEU A 25 -4.02 14.01 -20.47
N ALA A 26 -4.18 14.27 -19.18
CA ALA A 26 -4.94 15.44 -18.73
C ALA A 26 -4.30 16.76 -19.19
N THR A 27 -2.98 16.79 -19.33
CA THR A 27 -2.23 17.93 -19.87
C THR A 27 -2.39 18.04 -21.38
N ILE A 28 -2.31 16.94 -22.12
CA ILE A 28 -2.42 16.93 -23.59
C ILE A 28 -3.85 17.28 -24.04
N THR A 29 -4.86 16.76 -23.34
CA THR A 29 -6.29 17.00 -23.63
C THR A 29 -6.79 18.34 -23.05
N ASP A 30 -5.93 19.10 -22.36
CA ASP A 30 -6.29 20.32 -21.63
C ASP A 30 -7.51 20.16 -20.69
N SER A 31 -7.70 18.95 -20.15
CA SER A 31 -8.88 18.59 -19.37
C SER A 31 -8.79 19.00 -17.89
N ARG A 32 -7.70 19.69 -17.50
CA ARG A 32 -7.42 20.14 -16.13
C ARG A 32 -8.60 20.92 -15.52
N TYR A 33 -9.32 21.68 -16.33
CA TYR A 33 -10.49 22.47 -15.92
C TYR A 33 -11.74 21.61 -15.62
N TYR A 34 -11.86 20.42 -16.22
CA TYR A 34 -13.01 19.53 -15.98
C TYR A 34 -12.86 18.68 -14.73
N LEU A 35 -11.64 18.50 -14.22
CA LEU A 35 -11.34 17.57 -13.14
C LEU A 35 -11.59 18.15 -11.75
N HIS A 36 -11.52 19.47 -11.57
CA HIS A 36 -11.82 20.08 -10.29
C HIS A 36 -13.33 20.06 -10.01
N ILE A 37 -13.72 19.66 -8.79
CA ILE A 37 -15.12 19.74 -8.36
C ILE A 37 -15.29 21.03 -7.56
N GLN A 38 -16.13 21.92 -8.07
CA GLN A 38 -16.71 23.02 -7.29
C GLN A 38 -18.16 22.67 -6.98
N VAL A 39 -18.49 22.57 -5.69
CA VAL A 39 -19.78 22.05 -5.19
C VAL A 39 -20.96 22.93 -5.63
N VAL A 40 -20.72 24.23 -5.78
CA VAL A 40 -21.61 25.22 -6.40
C VAL A 40 -20.75 25.90 -7.46
N PRO A 41 -21.12 25.96 -8.76
CA PRO A 41 -22.42 25.71 -9.40
C PRO A 41 -22.66 24.28 -9.95
N HIS A 42 -21.66 23.39 -9.99
CA HIS A 42 -21.73 22.15 -10.81
C HIS A 42 -22.75 21.09 -10.35
N ILE A 43 -22.97 20.95 -9.05
CA ILE A 43 -23.82 19.87 -8.51
C ILE A 43 -25.28 20.34 -8.44
N TRP A 44 -25.50 21.53 -7.90
CA TRP A 44 -26.84 22.06 -7.62
C TRP A 44 -27.49 22.80 -8.79
N GLN A 45 -26.72 23.43 -9.69
CA GLN A 45 -27.28 24.13 -10.84
C GLN A 45 -27.22 23.28 -12.13
N TYR A 46 -26.14 22.53 -12.35
CA TYR A 46 -25.92 21.82 -13.63
C TYR A 46 -26.18 20.30 -13.61
N GLY A 47 -26.37 19.67 -12.44
CA GLY A 47 -26.66 18.23 -12.36
C GLY A 47 -25.58 17.31 -12.98
N GLN A 48 -24.32 17.74 -13.01
CA GLN A 48 -23.24 17.02 -13.69
C GLN A 48 -22.66 15.87 -12.82
N PHE A 49 -23.44 14.81 -12.61
CA PHE A 49 -23.06 13.65 -11.79
C PHE A 49 -21.86 12.86 -12.34
N TRP A 50 -21.60 12.92 -13.65
CA TRP A 50 -20.45 12.24 -14.27
C TRP A 50 -19.11 12.74 -13.71
N ARG A 51 -19.05 13.98 -13.21
CA ARG A 51 -17.84 14.54 -12.57
C ARG A 51 -17.44 13.78 -11.31
N PHE A 52 -18.39 13.14 -10.61
CA PHE A 52 -18.09 12.29 -9.45
C PHE A 52 -17.35 11.01 -9.80
N ALA A 53 -17.41 10.55 -11.06
CA ALA A 53 -16.60 9.42 -11.51
C ALA A 53 -15.21 9.87 -12.01
N VAL A 54 -15.14 11.05 -12.63
CA VAL A 54 -13.95 11.49 -13.38
C VAL A 54 -12.92 12.24 -12.52
N TRP A 55 -13.32 12.90 -11.42
CA TRP A 55 -12.42 13.70 -10.57
C TRP A 55 -11.25 12.93 -9.95
N GLN A 56 -11.40 11.61 -9.80
CA GLN A 56 -10.39 10.76 -9.18
C GLN A 56 -9.31 10.27 -10.16
N LEU A 57 -9.52 10.45 -11.47
CA LEU A 57 -8.68 9.82 -12.49
C LEU A 57 -7.32 10.49 -12.68
N SER A 58 -7.19 11.79 -12.37
CA SER A 58 -5.94 12.50 -12.63
C SER A 58 -5.74 13.69 -11.68
N PHE A 59 -4.47 13.95 -11.35
CA PHE A 59 -4.05 15.13 -10.59
C PHE A 59 -3.91 16.32 -11.53
N THR A 60 -4.27 17.50 -11.04
CA THR A 60 -4.12 18.75 -11.80
C THR A 60 -2.75 19.40 -11.62
N ASN A 61 -2.07 19.11 -10.50
CA ASN A 61 -0.79 19.71 -10.14
C ASN A 61 0.37 18.70 -10.24
N SER A 62 1.46 19.10 -10.89
CA SER A 62 2.68 18.30 -11.05
C SER A 62 3.32 17.90 -9.72
N THR A 63 3.28 18.75 -8.69
CA THR A 63 3.84 18.40 -7.38
C THR A 63 3.03 17.31 -6.70
N GLU A 64 1.71 17.31 -6.87
CA GLU A 64 0.82 16.30 -6.31
C GLU A 64 1.03 14.94 -6.98
N VAL A 65 1.24 14.92 -8.30
CA VAL A 65 1.62 13.71 -9.04
C VAL A 65 2.91 13.13 -8.47
N LEU A 66 3.93 13.97 -8.25
CA LEU A 66 5.21 13.54 -7.70
C LEU A 66 5.04 12.88 -6.33
N PHE A 67 4.37 13.54 -5.38
CA PHE A 67 4.16 12.98 -4.04
C PHE A 67 3.26 11.73 -4.04
N ALA A 68 2.28 11.69 -4.94
CA ALA A 68 1.42 10.52 -5.11
C ALA A 68 2.21 9.31 -5.61
N VAL A 69 3.04 9.49 -6.66
CA VAL A 69 3.89 8.43 -7.22
C VAL A 69 4.91 7.94 -6.20
N LEU A 70 5.57 8.83 -5.47
CA LEU A 70 6.48 8.44 -4.38
C LEU A 70 5.77 7.60 -3.32
N THR A 71 4.54 7.97 -2.97
CA THR A 71 3.75 7.22 -1.99
C THR A 71 3.31 5.87 -2.53
N PHE A 72 2.78 5.80 -3.76
CA PHE A 72 2.43 4.52 -4.40
C PHE A 72 3.62 3.59 -4.48
N TYR A 73 4.80 4.11 -4.82
CA TYR A 73 6.03 3.32 -4.83
C TYR A 73 6.35 2.72 -3.47
N GLN A 74 6.13 3.45 -2.37
CA GLN A 74 6.31 2.93 -1.00
C GLN A 74 5.23 1.89 -0.62
N LEU A 75 4.01 2.02 -1.15
CA LEU A 75 2.89 1.12 -0.90
C LEU A 75 3.06 -0.27 -1.55
N ARG A 76 4.04 -0.45 -2.45
CA ARG A 76 4.39 -1.76 -3.05
C ARG A 76 4.62 -2.86 -2.01
N VAL A 77 5.06 -2.48 -0.81
CA VAL A 77 5.27 -3.42 0.31
C VAL A 77 3.96 -4.10 0.70
N VAL A 78 2.82 -3.39 0.64
CA VAL A 78 1.50 -3.95 0.96
C VAL A 78 1.09 -5.00 -0.07
N GLU A 79 1.31 -4.74 -1.36
CA GLU A 79 1.03 -5.70 -2.43
C GLU A 79 1.84 -6.99 -2.24
N ARG A 80 3.12 -6.88 -1.88
CA ARG A 80 3.99 -8.03 -1.62
C ARG A 80 3.55 -8.84 -0.39
N LEU A 81 3.00 -8.19 0.64
CA LEU A 81 2.52 -8.87 1.85
C LEU A 81 1.18 -9.58 1.64
N TRP A 82 0.28 -9.02 0.83
CA TRP A 82 -1.08 -9.53 0.65
C TRP A 82 -1.27 -10.37 -0.62
N GLY A 83 -0.33 -10.26 -1.56
CA GLY A 83 -0.45 -10.77 -2.92
C GLY A 83 -1.28 -9.84 -3.82
N SER A 84 -0.93 -9.81 -5.11
CA SER A 84 -1.55 -8.92 -6.10
C SER A 84 -3.06 -9.12 -6.23
N ARG A 85 -3.58 -10.36 -6.10
CA ARG A 85 -5.02 -10.64 -6.20
C ARG A 85 -5.83 -9.96 -5.09
N LYS A 86 -5.37 -10.07 -3.84
CA LYS A 86 -6.04 -9.44 -2.70
C LYS A 86 -5.93 -7.93 -2.77
N PHE A 87 -4.76 -7.42 -3.16
CA PHE A 87 -4.52 -6.00 -3.33
C PHE A 87 -5.41 -5.38 -4.42
N ALA A 88 -5.53 -6.02 -5.60
CA ALA A 88 -6.44 -5.58 -6.66
C ALA A 88 -7.91 -5.62 -6.23
N SER A 89 -8.33 -6.65 -5.49
CA SER A 89 -9.70 -6.71 -4.97
C SER A 89 -9.99 -5.63 -3.94
N PHE A 90 -9.01 -5.29 -3.10
CA PHE A 90 -9.12 -4.16 -2.18
C PHE A 90 -9.30 -2.86 -2.96
N LEU A 91 -8.48 -2.62 -3.99
CA LEU A 91 -8.54 -1.39 -4.76
C LEU A 91 -9.87 -1.24 -5.51
N LEU A 92 -10.32 -2.29 -6.19
CA LEU A 92 -11.58 -2.24 -6.96
C LEU A 92 -12.82 -2.16 -6.05
N SER A 93 -12.81 -2.83 -4.91
CA SER A 93 -13.93 -2.76 -3.96
C SER A 93 -14.00 -1.42 -3.23
N THR A 94 -12.87 -0.78 -2.96
CA THR A 94 -12.82 0.54 -2.31
C THR A 94 -13.02 1.70 -3.28
N LEU A 95 -12.73 1.53 -4.57
CA LEU A 95 -12.92 2.53 -5.62
C LEU A 95 -14.29 3.24 -5.54
N PRO A 96 -15.45 2.56 -5.56
CA PRO A 96 -16.76 3.23 -5.50
C PRO A 96 -16.99 4.01 -4.21
N TYR A 97 -16.46 3.52 -3.08
CA TYR A 97 -16.57 4.23 -1.80
C TYR A 97 -15.68 5.47 -1.78
N THR A 98 -14.46 5.38 -2.32
CA THR A 98 -13.52 6.50 -2.39
C THR A 98 -13.94 7.58 -3.38
N THR A 99 -14.65 7.24 -4.47
CA THR A 99 -15.13 8.21 -5.47
C THR A 99 -16.38 8.95 -4.99
N LEU A 100 -17.28 8.27 -4.27
CA LEU A 100 -18.57 8.83 -3.87
C LEU A 100 -18.54 9.51 -2.50
N LEU A 101 -17.82 8.96 -1.50
CA LEU A 101 -17.87 9.50 -0.14
C LEU A 101 -17.29 10.91 0.00
N PRO A 102 -16.14 11.28 -0.59
CA PRO A 102 -15.60 12.63 -0.47
C PRO A 102 -16.53 13.74 -0.99
N PRO A 103 -17.09 13.66 -2.22
CA PRO A 103 -18.02 14.67 -2.69
C PRO A 103 -19.33 14.68 -1.89
N LEU A 104 -19.85 13.50 -1.50
CA LEU A 104 -21.06 13.42 -0.66
C LEU A 104 -20.85 14.04 0.72
N LEU A 105 -19.70 13.81 1.35
CA LEU A 105 -19.40 14.33 2.67
C LEU A 105 -19.25 15.86 2.64
N VAL A 106 -18.67 16.42 1.56
CA VAL A 106 -18.61 17.88 1.39
C VAL A 106 -19.98 18.48 1.10
N THR A 107 -20.80 17.86 0.26
CA THR A 107 -22.14 18.37 -0.07
C THR A 107 -23.11 18.28 1.11
N PHE A 108 -23.12 17.17 1.85
CA PHE A 108 -24.11 16.89 2.89
C PHE A 108 -23.69 17.32 4.29
N VAL A 109 -22.41 17.27 4.64
CA VAL A 109 -21.96 17.48 6.03
C VAL A 109 -21.17 18.78 6.18
N LEU A 110 -20.11 18.98 5.39
CA LEU A 110 -19.25 20.17 5.58
C LEU A 110 -19.92 21.45 5.11
N ARG A 111 -20.74 21.42 4.07
CA ARG A 111 -21.44 22.62 3.59
C ARG A 111 -22.42 23.21 4.62
N PRO A 112 -23.36 22.45 5.22
CA PRO A 112 -24.23 23.02 6.25
C PRO A 112 -23.47 23.39 7.52
N LEU A 113 -22.40 22.66 7.86
CA LEU A 113 -21.63 22.90 9.08
C LEU A 113 -20.67 24.11 8.97
N THR A 114 -20.18 24.43 7.76
CA THR A 114 -19.16 25.47 7.53
C THR A 114 -19.74 26.72 6.84
N PHE A 115 -21.06 26.86 6.81
CA PHE A 115 -21.77 28.02 6.22
C PHE A 115 -21.23 28.44 4.83
N GLY A 116 -20.89 27.47 3.99
CA GLY A 116 -20.46 27.72 2.61
C GLY A 116 -19.01 28.19 2.40
N ALA A 117 -18.13 28.18 3.41
CA ALA A 117 -16.72 28.58 3.21
C ALA A 117 -15.88 27.55 2.43
N ILE A 118 -16.30 26.28 2.39
CA ILE A 118 -15.56 25.19 1.73
C ILE A 118 -16.41 24.63 0.58
N ASN A 119 -16.07 25.00 -0.66
CA ASN A 119 -16.77 24.54 -1.87
C ASN A 119 -15.83 23.93 -2.92
N TYR A 120 -14.54 23.79 -2.61
CA TYR A 120 -13.53 23.31 -3.55
C TYR A 120 -13.04 21.92 -3.15
N LEU A 121 -13.19 20.96 -4.08
CA LEU A 121 -12.60 19.64 -3.98
C LEU A 121 -11.48 19.51 -5.03
N PRO A 122 -10.24 19.25 -4.58
CA PRO A 122 -9.12 19.06 -5.49
C PRO A 122 -9.28 17.74 -6.26
N ALA A 123 -8.87 17.74 -7.52
CA ALA A 123 -8.90 16.54 -8.36
C ALA A 123 -7.71 15.63 -8.01
N GLY A 124 -7.97 14.33 -7.88
CA GLY A 124 -6.92 13.33 -7.78
C GLY A 124 -7.28 12.09 -6.96
N PRO A 125 -6.56 10.98 -7.15
CA PRO A 125 -6.72 9.72 -6.39
C PRO A 125 -6.15 9.80 -4.96
N THR A 126 -6.30 10.95 -4.29
CA THR A 126 -5.89 11.12 -2.88
C THR A 126 -6.65 10.21 -1.92
N PRO A 127 -7.98 9.94 -2.05
CA PRO A 127 -8.65 9.08 -1.09
C PRO A 127 -8.22 7.62 -1.20
N ILE A 128 -7.93 7.12 -2.42
CA ILE A 128 -7.36 5.77 -2.63
C ILE A 128 -6.00 5.67 -1.93
N LEU A 129 -5.14 6.68 -2.13
CA LEU A 129 -3.80 6.68 -1.57
C LEU A 129 -3.86 6.66 -0.03
N PHE A 130 -4.74 7.44 0.58
CA PHE A 130 -4.94 7.41 2.04
C PHE A 130 -5.60 6.13 2.55
N ALA A 131 -6.50 5.50 1.78
CA ALA A 131 -7.05 4.19 2.12
C ALA A 131 -5.96 3.10 2.13
N LEU A 132 -5.06 3.13 1.15
CA LEU A 132 -3.88 2.25 1.11
C LEU A 132 -2.91 2.54 2.25
N LEU A 133 -2.71 3.82 2.58
CA LEU A 133 -1.84 4.24 3.68
C LEU A 133 -2.33 3.74 5.04
N ALA A 134 -3.64 3.72 5.27
CA ALA A 134 -4.23 3.14 6.48
C ALA A 134 -3.90 1.65 6.61
N ASN A 135 -3.94 0.91 5.50
CA ASN A 135 -3.56 -0.49 5.46
C ASN A 135 -2.05 -0.71 5.63
N TYR A 136 -1.22 0.17 5.07
CA TYR A 136 0.23 0.16 5.28
C TYR A 136 0.60 0.39 6.75
N TYR A 137 -0.08 1.32 7.42
CA TYR A 137 0.10 1.57 8.85
C TYR A 137 -0.21 0.32 9.69
N ALA A 138 -1.33 -0.32 9.37
CA ALA A 138 -1.83 -1.52 10.02
C ALA A 138 -1.00 -2.79 9.81
N ALA A 139 -0.43 -2.97 8.62
CA ALA A 139 0.20 -4.23 8.21
C ALA A 139 1.67 -4.36 8.64
N ILE A 140 2.39 -3.25 8.78
CA ILE A 140 3.84 -3.27 9.00
C ILE A 140 4.14 -2.96 10.47
N PRO A 141 4.92 -3.77 11.19
CA PRO A 141 5.40 -3.39 12.52
C PRO A 141 6.50 -2.31 12.43
N TYR A 142 6.70 -1.55 13.50
CA TYR A 142 7.83 -0.62 13.61
C TYR A 142 9.12 -1.41 13.87
N THR A 143 10.17 -1.14 13.10
CA THR A 143 11.47 -1.83 13.27
C THR A 143 12.41 -1.06 14.18
N TYR A 144 12.43 0.28 14.08
CA TYR A 144 13.35 1.12 14.84
C TYR A 144 12.67 2.39 15.36
N ARG A 145 13.09 2.79 16.57
CA ARG A 145 12.75 4.08 17.20
C ARG A 145 14.06 4.85 17.38
N TYR A 146 14.12 6.06 16.87
CA TYR A 146 15.25 6.97 17.07
C TYR A 146 14.75 8.24 17.75
N LYS A 147 15.48 8.67 18.77
CA LYS A 147 15.19 9.92 19.49
C LYS A 147 16.01 11.02 18.84
N ILE A 148 15.35 11.99 18.24
CA ILE A 148 15.99 13.24 17.85
C ILE A 148 15.84 14.17 19.03
N SER A 149 16.94 14.43 19.74
CA SER A 149 17.01 15.57 20.65
C SER A 149 17.31 16.81 19.79
N PRO A 150 16.36 17.73 19.60
CA PRO A 150 16.70 19.05 19.09
C PRO A 150 17.75 19.67 20.03
N TRP A 151 18.75 20.29 19.40
CA TRP A 151 19.91 20.96 20.00
C TRP A 151 19.69 21.36 21.47
N SER A 152 20.47 20.78 22.39
CA SER A 152 20.54 21.29 23.75
C SER A 152 21.18 22.68 23.70
N ALA A 153 20.38 23.73 23.85
CA ALA A 153 20.95 25.02 24.20
C ALA A 153 21.75 24.84 25.51
N PRO A 154 22.98 25.37 25.62
CA PRO A 154 23.78 25.24 26.83
C PRO A 154 22.95 25.79 28.00
N THR A 155 22.81 24.96 29.02
CA THR A 155 22.06 25.23 30.25
C THR A 155 22.54 26.56 30.86
N PRO A 156 21.73 27.63 30.93
CA PRO A 156 22.03 28.69 31.88
C PRO A 156 21.71 28.13 33.27
N SER A 157 22.72 28.08 34.11
CA SER A 157 22.62 27.78 35.54
C SER A 157 21.47 28.55 36.18
N SER A 158 20.52 27.80 36.75
CA SER A 158 19.66 28.16 37.89
C SER A 158 19.33 29.65 38.08
N SER A 159 18.14 30.07 37.66
CA SER A 159 17.35 31.03 38.44
C SER A 159 15.87 30.91 38.06
N SER A 160 15.07 30.51 39.04
CA SER A 160 13.62 30.46 39.00
C SER A 160 13.02 31.84 38.75
N THR A 161 12.47 32.08 37.56
CA THR A 161 11.41 33.09 37.37
C THR A 161 10.47 32.62 36.26
N GLN A 162 9.23 32.33 36.66
CA GLN A 162 8.15 31.90 35.79
C GLN A 162 7.81 33.02 34.80
N SER A 163 7.91 32.74 33.51
CA SER A 163 7.20 33.49 32.47
C SER A 163 6.72 32.52 31.38
N ASN A 164 5.47 32.74 30.95
CA ASN A 164 4.62 31.86 30.16
C ASN A 164 5.12 31.60 28.71
N THR A 165 6.34 32.04 28.38
CA THR A 165 7.01 31.86 27.08
C THR A 165 7.90 30.62 27.03
N GLN A 166 8.13 29.93 28.15
CA GLN A 166 8.89 28.68 28.22
C GLN A 166 8.12 27.46 27.66
N SER A 167 6.82 27.58 27.41
CA SER A 167 5.99 26.47 26.91
C SER A 167 6.25 26.14 25.44
N LEU A 168 6.50 27.15 24.60
CA LEU A 168 6.81 26.94 23.18
C LEU A 168 8.25 26.45 22.99
N SER A 169 9.24 27.02 23.70
CA SER A 169 10.64 26.54 23.65
C SER A 169 10.81 25.16 24.27
N ALA A 170 9.98 24.77 25.25
CA ALA A 170 9.93 23.40 25.78
C ALA A 170 9.38 22.37 24.78
N LEU A 171 8.52 22.76 23.82
CA LEU A 171 8.11 21.87 22.72
C LEU A 171 9.30 21.57 21.80
N TRP A 172 10.21 22.53 21.60
CA TRP A 172 11.43 22.40 20.82
C TRP A 172 12.62 21.83 21.59
N SER A 173 12.53 21.59 22.90
CA SER A 173 13.56 20.88 23.68
C SER A 173 13.15 19.42 24.01
N ARG A 174 11.88 19.08 23.78
CA ARG A 174 11.37 17.73 23.97
C ARG A 174 11.91 16.82 22.88
N SER A 175 12.72 15.83 23.26
CA SER A 175 13.22 14.82 22.34
C SER A 175 12.07 14.15 21.60
N LEU A 176 12.00 14.30 20.28
CA LEU A 176 11.00 13.62 19.46
C LEU A 176 11.46 12.18 19.21
N THR A 177 10.69 11.21 19.70
CA THR A 177 10.84 9.81 19.31
C THR A 177 10.25 9.63 17.91
N LEU A 178 11.07 9.74 16.87
CA LEU A 178 10.66 9.40 15.51
C LEU A 178 10.87 7.91 15.27
N THR A 179 10.05 7.35 14.39
CA THR A 179 10.12 5.93 14.02
C THR A 179 10.56 5.81 12.56
N SER A 180 11.12 4.67 12.16
CA SER A 180 11.57 4.44 10.77
C SER A 180 10.52 4.72 9.69
N LYS A 181 9.24 4.72 10.06
CA LYS A 181 8.12 5.04 9.16
C LYS A 181 7.82 6.53 9.00
N SER A 182 8.31 7.41 9.88
CA SER A 182 7.93 8.83 9.82
C SER A 182 8.32 9.47 8.49
N LEU A 183 9.46 9.07 7.91
CA LEU A 183 9.90 9.54 6.60
C LEU A 183 8.97 9.07 5.47
N SER A 184 8.42 7.86 5.58
CA SER A 184 7.44 7.34 4.62
C SER A 184 6.08 8.05 4.68
N TYR A 185 5.76 8.71 5.80
CA TYR A 185 4.51 9.47 5.96
C TYR A 185 4.64 10.94 5.53
N LEU A 186 5.85 11.47 5.30
CA LEU A 186 6.01 12.86 4.86
C LEU A 186 5.41 13.13 3.47
N PRO A 187 5.64 12.30 2.43
CA PRO A 187 5.03 12.54 1.12
C PRO A 187 3.49 12.57 1.13
N PRO A 188 2.77 11.60 1.74
CA PRO A 188 1.32 11.67 1.80
C PRO A 188 0.81 12.81 2.68
N LEU A 189 1.53 13.17 3.76
CA LEU A 189 1.18 14.32 4.58
C LEU A 189 1.29 15.64 3.79
N GLN A 190 2.37 15.79 3.02
CA GLN A 190 2.54 16.95 2.13
C GLN A 190 1.46 17.00 1.05
N LEU A 191 1.06 15.84 0.50
CA LEU A 191 -0.05 15.74 -0.45
C LEU A 191 -1.40 16.11 0.18
N ALA A 192 -1.64 15.78 1.46
CA ALA A 192 -2.84 16.23 2.17
C ALA A 192 -2.81 17.74 2.44
N LEU A 193 -1.62 18.34 2.54
CA LEU A 193 -1.43 19.77 2.82
C LEU A 193 -1.44 20.65 1.56
N SER A 194 -1.31 20.09 0.36
CA SER A 194 -1.10 20.87 -0.87
C SER A 194 -2.27 21.76 -1.26
N GLN A 195 -3.51 21.32 -1.04
CA GLN A 195 -4.73 22.06 -1.40
C GLN A 195 -5.70 22.09 -0.22
N PHE A 196 -5.24 22.70 0.87
CA PHE A 196 -6.07 22.96 2.05
C PHE A 196 -7.28 23.82 1.67
N PRO A 197 -8.50 23.49 2.14
CA PRO A 197 -8.88 22.38 3.03
C PRO A 197 -9.37 21.11 2.29
N GLY A 198 -9.59 21.16 0.98
CA GLY A 198 -10.25 20.08 0.24
C GLY A 198 -9.45 18.77 0.20
N SER A 199 -8.12 18.85 0.09
CA SER A 199 -7.25 17.66 0.07
C SER A 199 -7.23 16.93 1.41
N LEU A 200 -7.34 17.67 2.52
CA LEU A 200 -7.41 17.09 3.86
C LEU A 200 -8.72 16.33 4.07
N VAL A 201 -9.84 16.85 3.57
CA VAL A 201 -11.12 16.14 3.65
C VAL A 201 -11.07 14.84 2.85
N ALA A 202 -10.56 14.88 1.62
CA ALA A 202 -10.38 13.70 0.79
C ALA A 202 -9.45 12.66 1.46
N ALA A 203 -8.37 13.12 2.09
CA ALA A 203 -7.46 12.27 2.86
C ALA A 203 -8.12 11.63 4.09
N ALA A 204 -8.88 12.40 4.87
CA ALA A 204 -9.58 11.90 6.05
C ALA A 204 -10.63 10.85 5.69
N VAL A 205 -11.40 11.09 4.61
CA VAL A 205 -12.36 10.11 4.10
C VAL A 205 -11.65 8.85 3.60
N GLY A 206 -10.56 9.00 2.83
CA GLY A 206 -9.76 7.88 2.36
C GLY A 206 -9.23 7.01 3.51
N TRP A 207 -8.68 7.63 4.55
CA TRP A 207 -8.24 6.92 5.75
C TRP A 207 -9.40 6.19 6.44
N GLY A 208 -10.55 6.86 6.59
CA GLY A 208 -11.78 6.27 7.12
C GLY A 208 -12.20 5.02 6.35
N VAL A 209 -12.26 5.09 5.02
CA VAL A 209 -12.60 3.96 4.14
C VAL A 209 -11.60 2.81 4.29
N GLY A 210 -10.29 3.11 4.36
CA GLY A 210 -9.26 2.09 4.59
C GLY A 210 -9.45 1.35 5.92
N THR A 211 -9.75 2.09 6.99
CA THR A 211 -10.04 1.48 8.31
C THR A 211 -11.37 0.72 8.33
N ALA A 212 -12.38 1.19 7.60
CA ALA A 212 -13.69 0.55 7.49
C ALA A 212 -13.61 -0.79 6.73
N TYR A 213 -12.81 -0.84 5.66
CA TYR A 213 -12.53 -2.10 4.95
C TYR A 213 -11.89 -3.12 5.89
N ARG A 214 -10.91 -2.71 6.70
CA ARG A 214 -10.24 -3.61 7.64
C ARG A 214 -11.16 -4.13 8.76
N ARG A 215 -12.20 -3.37 9.10
CA ARG A 215 -13.21 -3.76 10.09
C ARG A 215 -14.37 -4.55 9.48
N ASP A 216 -14.30 -4.91 8.19
CA ASP A 216 -15.36 -5.56 7.43
C ASP A 216 -16.72 -4.81 7.48
N VAL A 217 -16.68 -3.50 7.71
CA VAL A 217 -17.88 -2.65 7.85
C VAL A 217 -18.44 -2.26 6.48
N LEU A 218 -17.65 -2.41 5.40
CA LEU A 218 -18.11 -2.07 4.05
C LEU A 218 -18.99 -3.19 3.47
N PRO A 219 -20.29 -2.93 3.21
CA PRO A 219 -21.19 -3.93 2.66
C PRO A 219 -20.69 -4.40 1.29
N GLY A 220 -20.60 -5.72 1.09
CA GLY A 220 -20.24 -6.35 -0.19
C GLY A 220 -18.76 -6.33 -0.58
N ALA A 221 -17.94 -5.45 0.00
CA ALA A 221 -16.52 -5.28 -0.38
C ALA A 221 -15.62 -6.46 0.06
N SER A 222 -15.92 -7.11 1.19
CA SER A 222 -15.12 -8.23 1.71
C SER A 222 -15.43 -9.55 1.00
N ARG A 223 -16.64 -9.70 0.43
CA ARG A 223 -17.10 -10.92 -0.24
C ARG A 223 -16.68 -10.99 -1.72
N TRP A 224 -16.53 -9.84 -2.37
CA TRP A 224 -16.18 -9.78 -3.78
C TRP A 224 -14.66 -9.87 -3.99
N ARG A 225 -14.22 -10.83 -4.82
CA ARG A 225 -12.81 -11.00 -5.20
C ARG A 225 -12.66 -10.93 -6.71
N VAL A 226 -11.62 -10.25 -7.16
CA VAL A 226 -11.29 -10.13 -8.57
C VAL A 226 -10.94 -11.52 -9.12
N PRO A 227 -11.48 -11.88 -10.29
CA PRO A 227 -11.16 -13.17 -10.90
C PRO A 227 -9.69 -13.19 -11.33
N GLY A 228 -9.00 -14.32 -11.11
CA GLY A 228 -7.54 -14.42 -11.17
C GLY A 228 -6.93 -14.08 -12.54
N TRP A 229 -7.70 -14.21 -13.63
CA TRP A 229 -7.27 -13.87 -14.99
C TRP A 229 -7.01 -12.38 -15.19
N MET A 230 -7.67 -11.50 -14.43
CA MET A 230 -7.51 -10.05 -14.57
C MET A 230 -6.27 -9.50 -13.84
N VAL A 231 -5.68 -10.28 -12.92
CA VAL A 231 -4.54 -9.83 -12.08
C VAL A 231 -3.20 -10.37 -12.59
N GLY A 232 -3.18 -11.05 -13.74
CA GLY A 232 -1.94 -11.60 -14.27
C GLY A 232 -1.40 -12.72 -13.37
N GLU A 233 -2.27 -13.57 -12.82
CA GLU A 233 -1.86 -14.96 -12.61
C GLU A 233 -1.56 -15.50 -14.02
N GLU A 234 -0.32 -15.28 -14.50
CA GLU A 234 0.23 -16.13 -15.54
C GLU A 234 -0.03 -17.55 -15.06
N LYS A 235 -0.90 -18.23 -15.80
CA LYS A 235 -1.40 -19.54 -15.46
C LYS A 235 -0.23 -20.36 -14.95
N LYS A 236 -0.42 -21.05 -13.82
CA LYS A 236 0.44 -22.17 -13.41
C LYS A 236 0.77 -23.13 -14.57
N GLY A 237 0.02 -23.08 -15.67
CA GLY A 237 0.38 -23.55 -17.02
C GLY A 237 1.84 -23.34 -17.47
N GLY A 238 2.54 -22.27 -17.08
CA GLY A 238 3.97 -22.13 -17.41
C GLY A 238 4.85 -23.12 -16.64
N PHE A 239 4.56 -23.30 -15.35
CA PHE A 239 5.21 -24.30 -14.49
C PHE A 239 4.70 -25.71 -14.76
N GLU A 240 3.44 -25.88 -15.14
CA GLU A 240 2.86 -27.15 -15.59
C GLU A 240 3.40 -27.53 -16.96
N GLY A 241 3.70 -26.56 -17.84
CA GLY A 241 4.38 -26.79 -19.11
C GLY A 241 5.86 -27.11 -18.92
N LEU A 242 6.55 -26.45 -17.99
CA LEU A 242 7.91 -26.80 -17.58
C LEU A 242 7.95 -28.17 -16.88
N ARG A 243 6.98 -28.48 -16.03
CA ARG A 243 6.83 -29.81 -15.41
C ARG A 243 6.50 -30.88 -16.45
N ALA A 244 5.55 -30.63 -17.35
CA ALA A 244 5.21 -31.55 -18.41
C ALA A 244 6.39 -31.77 -19.38
N ARG A 245 7.19 -30.73 -19.64
CA ARG A 245 8.45 -30.87 -20.39
C ARG A 245 9.49 -31.68 -19.61
N LEU A 246 9.66 -31.42 -18.32
CA LEU A 246 10.59 -32.15 -17.46
C LEU A 246 10.18 -33.62 -17.27
N ASP A 247 8.88 -33.88 -17.13
CA ASP A 247 8.30 -35.22 -17.04
C ASP A 247 8.40 -35.94 -18.41
N ALA A 248 8.19 -35.23 -19.53
CA ALA A 248 8.40 -35.78 -20.86
C ALA A 248 9.89 -36.04 -21.20
N GLU A 249 10.82 -35.23 -20.71
CA GLU A 249 12.26 -35.50 -20.79
C GLU A 249 12.63 -36.71 -19.94
N ARG A 250 12.07 -36.83 -18.74
CA ARG A 250 12.26 -37.98 -17.84
C ARG A 250 11.72 -39.29 -18.41
N GLU A 251 10.64 -39.24 -19.19
CA GLU A 251 10.07 -40.39 -19.90
C GLU A 251 10.86 -40.75 -21.16
N ARG A 252 11.38 -39.76 -21.90
CA ARG A 252 12.25 -39.97 -23.07
C ARG A 252 13.62 -40.56 -22.70
N GLU A 253 14.16 -40.22 -21.54
CA GLU A 253 15.41 -40.79 -21.02
C GLU A 253 15.24 -42.20 -20.43
N GLY A 254 14.03 -42.79 -20.47
CA GLY A 254 13.82 -44.22 -20.32
C GLY A 254 14.50 -44.83 -19.08
N GLY A 255 14.02 -44.51 -17.88
CA GLY A 255 14.31 -45.29 -16.68
C GLY A 255 15.80 -45.47 -16.31
N GLY A 256 16.69 -44.62 -16.81
CA GLY A 256 18.12 -44.68 -16.55
C GLY A 256 18.54 -43.71 -15.45
N ALA A 257 19.14 -44.23 -14.39
CA ALA A 257 19.84 -43.45 -13.39
C ALA A 257 20.86 -42.48 -14.05
N GLY A 258 20.74 -41.18 -13.78
CA GLY A 258 21.73 -40.20 -14.21
C GLY A 258 21.25 -38.79 -13.92
N LEU A 259 22.16 -37.90 -13.51
CA LEU A 259 21.93 -36.46 -13.26
C LEU A 259 21.31 -36.05 -11.90
N ALA A 260 21.43 -36.90 -10.88
CA ALA A 260 21.68 -36.39 -9.53
C ALA A 260 23.18 -36.56 -9.27
N THR A 261 23.91 -35.47 -9.40
CA THR A 261 25.34 -35.33 -9.18
C THR A 261 25.73 -36.06 -7.89
N GLY A 262 26.49 -37.14 -8.05
CA GLY A 262 27.06 -37.90 -6.96
C GLY A 262 28.02 -37.03 -6.17
N ILE A 263 27.65 -36.78 -4.92
CA ILE A 263 28.60 -36.75 -3.82
C ILE A 263 28.18 -37.95 -2.98
N LEU A 264 29.10 -38.92 -2.83
CA LEU A 264 28.94 -40.21 -2.15
C LEU A 264 28.13 -41.29 -2.89
N ALA A 265 28.85 -42.13 -3.63
CA ALA A 265 28.47 -43.52 -3.81
C ALA A 265 29.74 -44.40 -3.79
N GLU A 266 30.26 -44.63 -2.59
CA GLU A 266 31.17 -45.75 -2.32
C GLU A 266 30.34 -46.88 -1.67
N ASN A 267 30.56 -48.08 -2.19
CA ASN A 267 30.14 -49.39 -1.70
C ASN A 267 28.64 -49.75 -1.74
N GLY A 268 28.37 -50.72 -2.63
CA GLY A 268 27.10 -51.39 -2.76
C GLY A 268 26.74 -52.20 -1.53
N GLN A 269 25.48 -52.05 -1.13
CA GLN A 269 24.61 -53.13 -0.68
C GLN A 269 23.18 -52.59 -0.76
N ALA A 270 22.29 -53.37 -1.39
CA ALA A 270 20.89 -53.04 -1.56
C ALA A 270 20.21 -52.88 -0.18
N ARG A 271 20.19 -51.65 0.33
CA ARG A 271 19.56 -51.32 1.61
C ARG A 271 18.14 -50.81 1.33
N GLN A 272 17.19 -51.69 1.62
CA GLN A 272 15.76 -51.46 1.66
C GLN A 272 15.44 -50.07 2.24
N ARG A 273 14.64 -49.28 1.51
CA ARG A 273 14.26 -47.90 1.85
C ARG A 273 13.63 -47.87 3.25
N ARG A 274 14.39 -47.41 4.24
CA ARG A 274 13.89 -47.12 5.58
C ARG A 274 13.28 -45.72 5.57
N THR A 275 12.08 -45.59 6.12
CA THR A 275 11.37 -44.32 6.26
C THR A 275 12.02 -43.49 7.36
N LEU A 276 12.05 -42.16 7.20
CA LEU A 276 12.64 -41.23 8.16
C LEU A 276 12.09 -41.38 9.59
N GLY A 277 10.85 -41.89 9.74
CA GLY A 277 10.26 -42.19 11.05
C GLY A 277 10.99 -43.28 11.83
N ASP A 278 11.49 -44.33 11.15
CA ASP A 278 12.22 -45.42 11.80
C ASP A 278 13.61 -44.98 12.28
N MET A 279 14.26 -44.08 11.54
CA MET A 279 15.57 -43.53 11.93
C MET A 279 15.48 -42.65 13.17
N VAL A 280 14.40 -41.87 13.29
CA VAL A 280 14.14 -41.04 14.49
C VAL A 280 13.77 -41.92 15.68
N ALA A 281 12.99 -42.98 15.49
CA ALA A 281 12.61 -43.90 16.57
C ALA A 281 13.81 -44.69 17.14
N GLU A 282 14.78 -45.08 16.30
CA GLU A 282 16.02 -45.73 16.77
C GLU A 282 16.94 -44.78 17.53
N GLN A 283 17.00 -43.51 17.13
CA GLN A 283 17.84 -42.50 17.81
C GLN A 283 17.39 -42.21 19.25
N PHE A 284 16.10 -42.41 19.56
CA PHE A 284 15.58 -42.29 20.93
C PHE A 284 15.59 -43.60 21.73
N ARG A 285 15.98 -44.73 21.12
CA ARG A 285 16.00 -46.05 21.77
C ARG A 285 17.38 -46.46 22.30
N GLY A 286 18.42 -45.64 22.07
CA GLY A 286 19.82 -45.96 22.37
C GLY A 286 20.29 -45.75 23.82
N ASP A 287 19.66 -44.90 24.63
CA ASP A 287 20.23 -44.47 25.92
C ASP A 287 19.65 -45.16 27.15
N ARG A 288 19.64 -46.50 27.17
CA ARG A 288 19.36 -47.22 28.42
C ARG A 288 20.13 -48.55 28.54
N ARG A 289 21.46 -48.46 28.51
CA ARG A 289 22.37 -49.44 29.13
C ARG A 289 23.63 -48.75 29.65
N ALA A 290 23.56 -48.32 30.90
CA ALA A 290 24.64 -48.35 31.90
C ALA A 290 23.96 -48.31 33.27
#